data_AF-A0A9E6JTD8-F1
#
_entry.id   AF-A0A9E6JTD8-F1
#
_cell.length_a   1.000
_cell.length_b   1.000
_cell.length_c   1.000
_cell.angle_alpha   90.00
_cell.angle_beta   90.00
_cell.angle_gamma   90.00
#
_symmetry.space_group_name_H-M   'P 1'
#
loop_
_entity.id
_entity.type
_entity.pdbx_description
1 polymer ?
#
loop_
_entity_poly.entity_id
_entity_poly.type
_entity_poly.pdbx_seq_one_letter_code
_entity_poly.pdbx_strand_id
1 'polypeptide(L)'
;MKPVIANHSSFNEASRHQFGRIHLPVAPKCNIQCNYCNRQYDCVHENPPGITSRVLAPQQALQYLDQAMALSPHITTVAITGPGDPFANPDATMETLRLVREKYPWISLCIATNGLAILPWIDTLAALQVNHVTMTINAVDPEIGAEIYAWVQYKKKMYRDLNAAKLLIKKQLEALKRLKEAGFSVKVNSIIIPGINDIHVITVASKVAELGADILHYLPFYNTKEIVFENLTEPSAEMVREIQHATSKFIPQMKHYLWSMAHAEEMQLKPAETAALPEKTPVYRPYIAVSSLEGVMINQHLGESERFLIYTMDATGKCTLVNARKAPQAGGGEQRWNELAETLSDCRTILVSGAGEAPKKVLNRHGIEVIVIEGVIKEIVVGIFLGQDLQELIRKSQIHAGSSNCRGTGKKCG
;
A
#
# COMPACT_ATOMS: atom_id res chain seq x y z
N MET A 1 -13.48 -18.28 -25.07
CA MET A 1 -13.21 -17.17 -24.12
C MET A 1 -12.73 -17.76 -22.80
N LYS A 2 -11.61 -17.27 -22.23
CA LYS A 2 -11.22 -17.66 -20.87
C LYS A 2 -12.31 -17.20 -19.89
N PRO A 3 -12.81 -18.05 -18.97
CA PRO A 3 -13.97 -17.73 -18.11
C PRO A 3 -13.78 -16.49 -17.23
N VAL A 4 -12.53 -16.09 -16.96
CA VAL A 4 -12.17 -14.92 -16.13
C VAL A 4 -12.54 -13.57 -16.78
N ILE A 5 -12.61 -13.50 -18.12
CA ILE A 5 -12.96 -12.27 -18.85
C ILE A 5 -14.46 -11.96 -18.72
N ALA A 6 -15.29 -12.99 -18.54
CA ALA A 6 -16.74 -12.87 -18.58
C ALA A 6 -17.33 -12.08 -17.40
N ASN A 7 -16.65 -12.04 -16.25
CA ASN A 7 -17.16 -11.38 -15.04
C ASN A 7 -16.49 -10.03 -14.74
N HIS A 8 -15.54 -9.58 -15.56
CA HIS A 8 -14.80 -8.35 -15.30
C HIS A 8 -15.47 -7.12 -15.95
N SER A 9 -15.94 -6.18 -15.12
CA SER A 9 -16.73 -5.00 -15.55
C SER A 9 -16.04 -4.11 -16.60
N SER A 10 -14.70 -4.07 -16.64
CA SER A 10 -13.94 -3.34 -17.67
C SER A 10 -13.67 -4.11 -18.98
N PHE A 11 -13.87 -5.43 -19.02
CA PHE A 11 -13.60 -6.27 -20.20
C PHE A 11 -14.86 -6.91 -20.79
N ASN A 12 -15.96 -6.98 -20.05
CA ASN A 12 -17.26 -7.47 -20.54
C ASN A 12 -18.38 -6.46 -20.27
N GLU A 13 -19.02 -5.98 -21.33
CA GLU A 13 -20.14 -5.03 -21.29
C GLU A 13 -21.37 -5.61 -20.57
N ALA A 14 -21.61 -6.92 -20.69
CA ALA A 14 -22.77 -7.59 -20.08
C ALA A 14 -22.64 -7.77 -18.56
N SER A 15 -21.41 -7.75 -18.01
CA SER A 15 -21.14 -8.03 -16.59
C SER A 15 -21.12 -6.75 -15.74
N ARG A 16 -21.34 -5.60 -16.37
CA ARG A 16 -21.14 -4.24 -15.83
C ARG A 16 -22.10 -3.83 -14.71
N HIS A 17 -23.33 -4.34 -14.72
CA HIS A 17 -24.35 -4.03 -13.73
C HIS A 17 -24.47 -5.08 -12.62
N GLN A 18 -23.74 -6.19 -12.76
CA GLN A 18 -23.85 -7.36 -11.87
C GLN A 18 -22.65 -7.53 -10.94
N PHE A 19 -21.50 -6.92 -11.28
CA PHE A 19 -20.24 -7.16 -10.59
C PHE A 19 -19.54 -5.85 -10.20
N GLY A 20 -19.35 -5.65 -8.90
CA GLY A 20 -18.68 -4.49 -8.33
C GLY A 20 -17.16 -4.59 -8.40
N ARG A 21 -16.51 -3.43 -8.58
CA ARG A 21 -15.05 -3.24 -8.47
C ARG A 21 -14.74 -2.26 -7.36
N ILE A 22 -13.75 -2.57 -6.54
CA ILE A 22 -13.25 -1.68 -5.49
C ILE A 22 -11.78 -1.32 -5.73
N HIS A 23 -11.43 -0.07 -5.45
CA HIS A 23 -10.07 0.44 -5.55
C HIS A 23 -9.44 0.56 -4.16
N LEU A 24 -8.21 0.09 -4.01
CA LEU A 24 -7.44 0.19 -2.77
C LEU A 24 -6.32 1.23 -2.91
N PRO A 25 -6.43 2.41 -2.26
CA PRO A 25 -5.50 3.52 -2.41
C PRO A 25 -4.23 3.32 -1.56
N VAL A 26 -3.34 2.41 -1.97
CA VAL A 26 -2.14 2.04 -1.21
C VAL A 26 -0.83 2.56 -1.83
N ALA A 27 -0.90 3.24 -2.98
CA ALA A 27 0.26 3.59 -3.78
C ALA A 27 0.43 5.11 -3.97
N PRO A 28 0.84 5.89 -2.96
CA PRO A 28 0.87 7.36 -3.04
C PRO A 28 1.97 7.95 -3.92
N LYS A 29 3.15 7.31 -3.99
CA LYS A 29 4.25 7.82 -4.81
C LYS A 29 4.01 7.52 -6.29
N CYS A 30 4.56 8.34 -7.18
CA CYS A 30 4.64 8.05 -8.60
C CYS A 30 6.02 8.47 -9.11
N ASN A 31 6.53 7.68 -10.04
CA ASN A 31 7.89 7.72 -10.60
C ASN A 31 7.97 8.46 -11.94
N ILE A 32 6.88 9.08 -12.39
CA ILE A 32 6.83 10.00 -13.53
C ILE A 32 6.02 11.25 -13.17
N GLN A 33 6.16 12.31 -13.97
CA GLN A 33 5.25 13.45 -13.97
C GLN A 33 4.69 13.66 -15.36
N CYS A 34 3.38 13.51 -15.49
CA CYS A 34 2.65 13.87 -16.70
C CYS A 34 2.27 15.35 -16.65
N ASN A 35 2.33 16.05 -17.78
CA ASN A 35 1.98 17.47 -17.87
C ASN A 35 0.48 17.76 -17.68
N TYR A 36 -0.36 16.73 -17.78
CA TYR A 36 -1.80 16.77 -17.48
C TYR A 36 -2.17 16.30 -16.06
N CYS A 37 -1.20 16.05 -15.18
CA CYS A 37 -1.46 15.50 -13.84
C CYS A 37 -1.10 16.51 -12.74
N ASN A 38 -2.00 16.68 -11.77
CA ASN A 38 -1.70 17.33 -10.50
C ASN A 38 -1.62 16.28 -9.38
N ARG A 39 -0.50 16.29 -8.64
CA ARG A 39 -0.15 15.28 -7.62
C ARG A 39 -0.89 15.44 -6.30
N GLN A 40 -1.69 16.50 -6.16
CA GLN A 40 -2.64 16.65 -5.06
C GLN A 40 -3.82 15.67 -5.18
N TYR A 41 -4.09 15.18 -6.39
CA TYR A 41 -5.21 14.28 -6.70
C TYR A 41 -4.72 12.88 -7.07
N ASP A 42 -5.64 11.94 -7.08
CA ASP A 42 -5.46 10.58 -7.56
C ASP A 42 -5.07 10.56 -9.05
N CYS A 43 -4.35 9.51 -9.44
CA CYS A 43 -3.87 9.32 -10.79
C CYS A 43 -5.01 9.36 -11.81
N VAL A 44 -4.98 10.36 -12.68
CA VAL A 44 -5.97 10.59 -13.74
C VAL A 44 -5.94 9.53 -14.86
N HIS A 45 -5.00 8.58 -14.80
CA HIS A 45 -4.96 7.45 -15.74
C HIS A 45 -6.10 6.46 -15.54
N GLU A 46 -6.64 6.35 -14.33
CA GLU A 46 -7.74 5.42 -14.01
C GLU A 46 -8.87 6.07 -13.20
N ASN A 47 -8.72 7.33 -12.78
CA ASN A 47 -9.70 8.04 -11.96
C ASN A 47 -10.11 9.36 -12.64
N PRO A 48 -11.31 9.88 -12.35
CA PRO A 48 -11.68 11.23 -12.75
C PRO A 48 -10.70 12.27 -12.16
N PRO A 49 -10.49 13.40 -12.84
CA PRO A 49 -9.74 14.52 -12.27
C PRO A 49 -10.40 15.03 -10.98
N GLY A 50 -9.58 15.46 -10.01
CA GLY A 50 -10.05 16.08 -8.77
C GLY A 50 -10.39 15.10 -7.64
N ILE A 51 -10.37 13.79 -7.88
CA ILE A 51 -10.55 12.78 -6.82
C ILE A 51 -9.32 12.76 -5.91
N THR A 52 -9.53 12.72 -4.60
CA THR A 52 -8.46 12.57 -3.61
C THR A 52 -8.79 11.42 -2.68
N SER A 53 -8.10 10.29 -2.84
CA SER A 53 -8.23 9.18 -1.92
C SER A 53 -7.33 9.37 -0.70
N ARG A 54 -7.85 9.00 0.48
CA ARG A 54 -7.00 8.86 1.65
C ARG A 54 -6.14 7.60 1.50
N VAL A 55 -4.83 7.79 1.59
CA VAL A 55 -3.85 6.70 1.47
C VAL A 55 -4.03 5.73 2.63
N LEU A 56 -4.05 4.44 2.31
CA LEU A 56 -4.15 3.33 3.27
C LEU A 56 -2.86 2.53 3.32
N ALA A 57 -2.49 2.07 4.51
CA ALA A 57 -1.53 0.99 4.68
C ALA A 57 -2.14 -0.34 4.20
N PRO A 58 -1.34 -1.36 3.84
CA PRO A 58 -1.84 -2.63 3.31
C PRO A 58 -2.90 -3.32 4.19
N GLN A 59 -2.72 -3.29 5.51
CA GLN A 59 -3.65 -3.90 6.45
C GLN A 59 -4.94 -3.10 6.59
N GLN A 60 -4.85 -1.75 6.56
CA GLN A 60 -6.03 -0.88 6.53
C GLN A 60 -6.81 -1.08 5.22
N ALA A 61 -6.13 -1.28 4.09
CA ALA A 61 -6.76 -1.57 2.81
C ALA A 61 -7.52 -2.91 2.83
N LEU A 62 -7.00 -3.93 3.54
CA LEU A 62 -7.72 -5.18 3.75
C LEU A 62 -8.97 -4.99 4.62
N GLN A 63 -8.87 -4.22 5.71
CA GLN A 63 -10.04 -3.90 6.55
C GLN A 63 -11.09 -3.09 5.78
N TYR A 64 -10.64 -2.15 4.96
CA TYR A 64 -11.51 -1.39 4.07
C TYR A 64 -12.25 -2.30 3.08
N LEU A 65 -11.53 -3.27 2.50
CA LEU A 65 -12.15 -4.29 1.66
C LEU A 65 -13.18 -5.11 2.43
N ASP A 66 -12.88 -5.54 3.66
CA ASP A 66 -13.82 -6.31 4.48
C ASP A 66 -15.14 -5.57 4.69
N GLN A 67 -15.05 -4.27 5.03
CA GLN A 67 -16.23 -3.42 5.23
C GLN A 67 -17.03 -3.26 3.93
N ALA A 68 -16.34 -3.06 2.81
CA ALA A 68 -17.00 -2.91 1.51
C ALA A 68 -17.69 -4.20 1.06
N MET A 69 -17.05 -5.36 1.26
CA MET A 69 -17.63 -6.67 0.97
C MET A 69 -18.88 -6.95 1.84
N ALA A 70 -18.88 -6.49 3.10
CA ALA A 70 -20.05 -6.63 3.98
C ALA A 70 -21.24 -5.79 3.51
N LEU A 71 -20.98 -4.62 2.91
CA LEU A 71 -22.02 -3.72 2.39
C LEU A 71 -22.50 -4.13 0.99
N SER A 72 -21.60 -4.66 0.16
CA SER A 72 -21.92 -5.11 -1.19
C SER A 72 -21.27 -6.46 -1.51
N PRO A 73 -22.01 -7.56 -1.34
CA PRO A 73 -21.54 -8.91 -1.67
C PRO A 73 -21.25 -9.12 -3.16
N HIS A 74 -21.62 -8.18 -4.04
CA HIS A 74 -21.41 -8.25 -5.48
C HIS A 74 -20.02 -7.79 -5.92
N ILE A 75 -19.17 -7.32 -5.00
CA ILE A 75 -17.77 -7.01 -5.32
C ILE A 75 -17.03 -8.29 -5.70
N THR A 76 -16.53 -8.34 -6.92
CA THR A 76 -15.78 -9.49 -7.45
C THR A 76 -14.39 -9.12 -7.94
N THR A 77 -14.07 -7.83 -7.98
CA THR A 77 -12.79 -7.32 -8.48
C THR A 77 -12.19 -6.31 -7.51
N VAL A 78 -10.93 -6.51 -7.17
CA VAL A 78 -10.10 -5.55 -6.42
C VAL A 78 -9.05 -4.99 -7.35
N ALA A 79 -8.89 -3.68 -7.35
CA ALA A 79 -7.89 -2.98 -8.14
C ALA A 79 -6.98 -2.09 -7.28
N ILE A 80 -5.69 -2.06 -7.60
CA ILE A 80 -4.76 -1.04 -7.09
C ILE A 80 -4.40 -0.11 -8.25
N THR A 81 -4.81 1.16 -8.15
CA THR A 81 -4.67 2.14 -9.25
C THR A 81 -3.99 3.44 -8.86
N GLY A 82 -3.62 3.65 -7.59
CA GLY A 82 -3.04 4.90 -7.13
C GLY A 82 -3.11 5.09 -5.61
N PRO A 83 -3.03 6.34 -5.10
CA PRO A 83 -3.15 7.62 -5.82
C PRO A 83 -2.06 7.97 -6.84
N GLY A 84 -0.88 7.37 -6.75
CA GLY A 84 0.25 7.51 -7.68
C GLY A 84 0.39 6.32 -8.64
N ASP A 85 1.58 5.71 -8.69
CA ASP A 85 1.83 4.48 -9.47
C ASP A 85 2.17 3.31 -8.53
N PRO A 86 1.52 2.13 -8.69
CA PRO A 86 1.76 0.98 -7.83
C PRO A 86 3.23 0.52 -7.78
N PHE A 87 3.97 0.60 -8.89
CA PHE A 87 5.37 0.16 -8.94
C PHE A 87 6.37 1.24 -8.55
N ALA A 88 5.89 2.45 -8.23
CA ALA A 88 6.64 3.40 -7.40
C ALA A 88 6.48 3.10 -5.88
N ASN A 89 5.53 2.22 -5.51
CA ASN A 89 5.26 1.77 -4.14
C ASN A 89 5.20 0.23 -4.09
N PRO A 90 6.24 -0.48 -4.57
CA PRO A 90 6.15 -1.92 -4.79
C PRO A 90 5.86 -2.70 -3.50
N ASP A 91 6.49 -2.33 -2.39
CA ASP A 91 6.35 -3.05 -1.12
C ASP A 91 4.90 -3.03 -0.62
N ALA A 92 4.28 -1.84 -0.55
CA ALA A 92 2.90 -1.68 -0.12
C ALA A 92 1.92 -2.38 -1.09
N THR A 93 2.17 -2.23 -2.39
CA THR A 93 1.34 -2.85 -3.44
C THR A 93 1.37 -4.38 -3.35
N MET A 94 2.57 -4.98 -3.30
CA MET A 94 2.72 -6.43 -3.24
C MET A 94 2.14 -7.00 -1.95
N GLU A 95 2.38 -6.35 -0.80
CA GLU A 95 1.82 -6.79 0.48
C GLU A 95 0.29 -6.74 0.46
N THR A 96 -0.29 -5.69 -0.11
CA THR A 96 -1.76 -5.56 -0.22
C THR A 96 -2.33 -6.68 -1.09
N LEU A 97 -1.72 -6.94 -2.26
CA LEU A 97 -2.15 -8.04 -3.13
C LEU A 97 -2.02 -9.41 -2.45
N ARG A 98 -0.94 -9.63 -1.68
CA ARG A 98 -0.72 -10.86 -0.91
C ARG A 98 -1.83 -11.05 0.13
N LEU A 99 -2.12 -10.03 0.93
CA LEU A 99 -3.17 -10.04 1.95
C LEU A 99 -4.56 -10.31 1.34
N VAL A 100 -4.88 -9.65 0.23
CA VAL A 100 -6.15 -9.86 -0.46
C VAL A 100 -6.24 -11.27 -1.04
N ARG A 101 -5.18 -11.78 -1.67
CA ARG A 101 -5.18 -13.14 -2.24
C ARG A 101 -5.31 -14.21 -1.16
N GLU A 102 -4.67 -14.02 -0.01
CA GLU A 102 -4.74 -14.93 1.14
C GLU A 102 -6.17 -15.02 1.70
N LYS A 103 -6.84 -13.87 1.87
CA LYS A 103 -8.18 -13.81 2.47
C LYS A 103 -9.33 -14.07 1.49
N TYR A 104 -9.18 -13.60 0.25
CA TYR A 104 -10.21 -13.60 -0.79
C TYR A 104 -9.70 -14.30 -2.06
N PRO A 105 -9.38 -15.60 -2.04
CA PRO A 105 -8.75 -16.31 -3.16
C PRO A 105 -9.59 -16.35 -4.43
N TRP A 106 -10.90 -16.14 -4.36
CA TRP A 106 -11.80 -16.11 -5.52
C TRP A 106 -11.89 -14.74 -6.20
N ILE A 107 -11.40 -13.67 -5.56
CA ILE A 107 -11.54 -12.32 -6.10
C ILE A 107 -10.58 -12.11 -7.27
N SER A 108 -11.04 -11.40 -8.29
CA SER A 108 -10.18 -11.01 -9.41
C SER A 108 -9.30 -9.85 -8.99
N LEU A 109 -7.99 -9.97 -9.20
CA LEU A 109 -7.03 -8.93 -8.87
C LEU A 109 -6.60 -8.19 -10.13
N CYS A 110 -6.61 -6.86 -10.04
CA CYS A 110 -6.25 -5.96 -11.13
C CYS A 110 -5.27 -4.89 -10.66
N ILE A 111 -4.40 -4.45 -11.55
CA ILE A 111 -3.46 -3.37 -11.25
C ILE A 111 -3.35 -2.42 -12.43
N ALA A 112 -3.23 -1.13 -12.17
CA ALA A 112 -3.02 -0.13 -13.21
C ALA A 112 -1.69 0.60 -13.00
N THR A 113 -0.92 0.79 -14.07
CA THR A 113 0.40 1.38 -13.99
C THR A 113 0.75 2.22 -15.22
N ASN A 114 1.65 3.17 -15.05
CA ASN A 114 2.31 3.83 -16.17
C ASN A 114 3.31 2.92 -16.91
N GLY A 115 3.65 1.73 -16.39
CA GLY A 115 4.47 0.73 -17.06
C GLY A 115 5.98 0.88 -16.92
N LEU A 116 6.49 1.92 -16.24
CA LEU A 116 7.94 2.16 -16.12
C LEU A 116 8.67 1.07 -15.31
N ALA A 117 8.06 0.63 -14.21
CA ALA A 117 8.74 -0.15 -13.17
C ALA A 117 8.12 -1.53 -12.90
N ILE A 118 7.13 -1.96 -13.70
CA ILE A 118 6.42 -3.23 -13.53
C ILE A 118 7.27 -4.47 -13.87
N LEU A 119 8.22 -4.36 -14.80
CA LEU A 119 8.97 -5.50 -15.36
C LEU A 119 9.50 -6.52 -14.33
N PRO A 120 10.19 -6.12 -13.24
CA PRO A 120 10.72 -7.07 -12.26
C PRO A 120 9.65 -7.79 -11.45
N TRP A 121 8.41 -7.31 -11.47
CA TRP A 121 7.31 -7.80 -10.64
C TRP A 121 6.35 -8.71 -11.39
N ILE A 122 6.50 -8.86 -12.71
CA ILE A 122 5.57 -9.64 -13.55
C ILE A 122 5.42 -11.07 -13.05
N ASP A 123 6.52 -11.73 -12.66
CA ASP A 123 6.48 -13.10 -12.14
C ASP A 123 5.80 -13.18 -10.77
N THR A 124 6.04 -12.19 -9.90
CA THR A 124 5.35 -12.08 -8.60
C THR A 124 3.85 -11.85 -8.78
N LEU A 125 3.45 -10.99 -9.73
CA LEU A 125 2.05 -10.75 -10.06
C LEU A 125 1.37 -12.03 -10.57
N ALA A 126 2.09 -12.83 -11.37
CA ALA A 126 1.59 -14.10 -11.89
C ALA A 126 1.41 -15.12 -10.75
N ALA A 127 2.38 -15.19 -9.83
CA ALA A 127 2.29 -16.03 -8.63
C ALA A 127 1.12 -15.63 -7.71
N LEU A 128 0.83 -14.33 -7.60
CA LEU A 128 -0.33 -13.77 -6.89
C LEU A 128 -1.65 -13.91 -7.69
N GLN A 129 -1.60 -14.52 -8.87
CA GLN A 129 -2.73 -14.72 -9.77
C GLN A 129 -3.44 -13.40 -10.11
N VAL A 130 -2.69 -12.32 -10.33
CA VAL A 130 -3.24 -11.08 -10.86
C VAL A 130 -3.72 -11.34 -12.29
N ASN A 131 -4.98 -11.02 -12.58
CA ASN A 131 -5.63 -11.43 -13.82
C ASN A 131 -5.49 -10.39 -14.92
N HIS A 132 -5.59 -9.11 -14.55
CA HIS A 132 -5.63 -7.99 -15.49
C HIS A 132 -4.65 -6.90 -15.11
N VAL A 133 -3.94 -6.39 -16.10
CA VAL A 133 -3.06 -5.23 -15.96
C VAL A 133 -3.54 -4.14 -16.90
N THR A 134 -3.74 -2.95 -16.37
CA THR A 134 -3.90 -1.74 -17.19
C THR A 134 -2.56 -1.03 -17.31
N MET A 135 -2.15 -0.70 -18.52
CA MET A 135 -0.97 0.11 -18.80
C MET A 135 -1.35 1.41 -19.47
N THR A 136 -0.83 2.55 -19.01
CA THR A 136 -1.03 3.83 -19.72
C THR A 136 0.12 4.11 -20.68
N ILE A 137 -0.16 4.17 -21.98
CA ILE A 137 0.82 4.44 -23.05
C ILE A 137 0.27 5.54 -23.96
N ASN A 138 0.72 6.78 -23.77
CA ASN A 138 0.21 7.94 -24.53
C ASN A 138 0.99 8.25 -25.82
N ALA A 139 2.20 7.70 -25.94
CA ALA A 139 3.08 7.95 -27.08
C ALA A 139 4.00 6.74 -27.31
N VAL A 140 4.44 6.59 -28.56
CA VAL A 140 5.48 5.64 -29.00
C VAL A 140 6.58 6.34 -29.80
N ASP A 141 6.36 7.61 -30.16
CA ASP A 141 7.39 8.54 -30.62
C ASP A 141 7.95 9.29 -29.39
N PRO A 142 9.27 9.28 -29.17
CA PRO A 142 9.87 10.02 -28.07
C PRO A 142 9.74 11.54 -28.14
N GLU A 143 9.61 12.16 -29.31
CA GLU A 143 9.44 13.61 -29.43
C GLU A 143 8.10 14.04 -28.84
N ILE A 144 7.02 13.38 -29.27
CA ILE A 144 5.68 13.55 -28.71
C ILE A 144 5.65 13.18 -27.23
N GLY A 145 6.34 12.09 -26.86
CA GLY A 145 6.45 11.68 -25.45
C GLY A 145 7.12 12.74 -24.57
N ALA A 146 8.10 13.49 -25.09
CA ALA A 146 8.82 14.53 -24.35
C ALA A 146 7.91 15.73 -24.05
N GLU A 147 6.92 16.00 -24.89
CA GLU A 147 5.90 17.03 -24.64
C GLU A 147 4.92 16.60 -23.55
N ILE A 148 4.65 15.30 -23.42
CA ILE A 148 3.66 14.76 -22.48
C ILE A 148 4.22 14.60 -21.06
N TYR A 149 5.49 14.20 -20.91
CA TYR A 149 6.08 13.86 -19.62
C TYR A 149 7.21 14.82 -19.23
N ALA A 150 7.02 15.60 -18.15
CA ALA A 150 8.02 16.54 -17.64
C ALA A 150 9.29 15.84 -17.14
N TRP A 151 9.14 14.71 -16.44
CA TRP A 151 10.29 13.94 -15.93
C TRP A 151 9.92 12.48 -15.65
N VAL A 152 10.96 11.64 -15.63
CA VAL A 152 10.90 10.22 -15.28
C VAL A 152 12.00 9.93 -14.26
N GLN A 153 11.65 9.29 -13.14
CA GLN A 153 12.61 8.83 -12.13
C GLN A 153 12.73 7.31 -12.20
N TYR A 154 13.91 6.83 -12.59
CA TYR A 154 14.18 5.39 -12.72
C TYR A 154 15.50 5.03 -12.04
N LYS A 155 15.48 3.99 -11.18
CA LYS A 155 16.64 3.54 -10.39
C LYS A 155 17.36 4.70 -9.67
N LYS A 156 16.58 5.56 -9.01
CA LYS A 156 17.03 6.77 -8.28
C LYS A 156 17.67 7.87 -9.15
N LYS A 157 17.68 7.72 -10.49
CA LYS A 157 18.13 8.76 -11.42
C LYS A 157 16.94 9.46 -12.07
N MET A 158 17.03 10.78 -12.18
CA MET A 158 16.03 11.61 -12.84
C MET A 158 16.42 11.84 -14.32
N TYR A 159 15.45 11.70 -15.21
CA TYR A 159 15.54 11.92 -16.64
C TYR A 159 14.50 12.99 -17.02
N ARG A 160 14.81 13.79 -18.03
CA ARG A 160 13.92 14.83 -18.58
C ARG A 160 13.90 14.78 -20.11
N ASP A 161 12.94 15.47 -20.69
CA ASP A 161 12.79 15.70 -22.13
C ASP A 161 12.82 14.38 -22.93
N LEU A 162 13.48 14.40 -24.09
CA LEU A 162 13.62 13.25 -24.97
C LEU A 162 14.21 12.01 -24.29
N ASN A 163 15.11 12.19 -23.31
CA ASN A 163 15.71 11.07 -22.58
C ASN A 163 14.71 10.39 -21.64
N ALA A 164 13.83 11.16 -21.00
CA ALA A 164 12.74 10.63 -20.20
C ALA A 164 11.75 9.85 -21.07
N ALA A 165 11.33 10.44 -22.18
CA ALA A 165 10.40 9.83 -23.12
C ALA A 165 10.95 8.51 -23.71
N LYS A 166 12.19 8.52 -24.23
CA LYS A 166 12.87 7.32 -24.75
C LYS A 166 12.93 6.20 -23.72
N LEU A 167 13.27 6.52 -22.46
CA LEU A 167 13.36 5.53 -21.40
C LEU A 167 11.98 4.95 -21.05
N LEU A 168 10.98 5.80 -20.87
CA LEU A 168 9.63 5.39 -20.49
C LEU A 168 9.00 4.52 -21.57
N ILE A 169 9.00 4.98 -22.83
CA ILE A 169 8.44 4.23 -23.97
C ILE A 169 9.12 2.87 -24.09
N LYS A 170 10.47 2.83 -24.03
CA LYS A 170 11.21 1.56 -24.09
C LYS A 170 10.74 0.59 -22.99
N LYS A 171 10.59 1.06 -21.75
CA LYS A 171 10.18 0.24 -20.62
C LYS A 171 8.73 -0.20 -20.69
N GLN A 172 7.83 0.67 -21.15
CA GLN A 172 6.42 0.37 -21.38
C GLN A 172 6.24 -0.73 -22.44
N LEU A 173 6.89 -0.61 -23.59
CA LEU A 173 6.76 -1.62 -24.66
C LEU A 173 7.38 -2.96 -24.26
N GLU A 174 8.52 -2.95 -23.56
CA GLU A 174 9.15 -4.14 -22.98
C GLU A 174 8.22 -4.81 -21.95
N ALA A 175 7.59 -4.03 -21.08
CA ALA A 175 6.63 -4.49 -20.09
C ALA A 175 5.37 -5.10 -20.73
N LEU A 176 4.78 -4.43 -21.72
CA LEU A 176 3.60 -4.91 -22.44
C LEU A 176 3.87 -6.29 -23.06
N LYS A 177 4.97 -6.42 -23.79
CA LYS A 177 5.38 -7.69 -24.40
C LYS A 177 5.53 -8.79 -23.34
N ARG A 178 6.26 -8.51 -22.26
CA ARG A 178 6.53 -9.50 -21.19
C ARG A 178 5.27 -9.90 -20.40
N LEU A 179 4.31 -8.99 -20.23
CA LEU A 179 3.01 -9.28 -19.64
C LEU A 179 2.21 -10.24 -20.53
N LYS A 180 2.20 -10.01 -21.85
CA LYS A 180 1.52 -10.91 -22.78
C LYS A 180 2.18 -12.29 -22.84
N GLU A 181 3.51 -12.36 -22.83
CA GLU A 181 4.26 -13.61 -22.73
C GLU A 181 3.95 -14.39 -21.44
N ALA A 182 3.71 -13.69 -20.32
CA ALA A 182 3.25 -14.31 -19.07
C ALA A 182 1.74 -14.63 -19.02
N GLY A 183 0.99 -14.36 -20.09
CA GLY A 183 -0.41 -14.74 -20.20
C GLY A 183 -1.41 -13.81 -19.51
N PHE A 184 -0.99 -12.59 -19.13
CA PHE A 184 -1.89 -11.58 -18.57
C PHE A 184 -2.87 -11.05 -19.63
N SER A 185 -4.06 -10.67 -19.18
CA SER A 185 -4.95 -9.79 -19.95
C SER A 185 -4.50 -8.35 -19.75
N VAL A 186 -4.15 -7.65 -20.82
CA VAL A 186 -3.61 -6.29 -20.76
C VAL A 186 -4.54 -5.32 -21.48
N LYS A 187 -5.02 -4.35 -20.71
CA LYS A 187 -5.74 -3.16 -21.22
C LYS A 187 -4.72 -2.03 -21.35
N VAL A 188 -4.75 -1.31 -22.46
CA VAL A 188 -3.97 -0.08 -22.61
C VAL A 188 -4.90 1.11 -22.49
N ASN A 189 -4.53 2.09 -21.66
CA ASN A 189 -5.13 3.42 -21.66
C ASN A 189 -4.24 4.39 -22.44
N SER A 190 -4.84 5.30 -23.18
CA SER A 190 -4.15 6.43 -23.80
C SER A 190 -5.00 7.69 -23.68
N ILE A 191 -4.42 8.76 -23.14
CA ILE A 191 -5.07 10.08 -23.09
C ILE A 191 -4.95 10.74 -24.47
N ILE A 192 -6.07 11.23 -25.00
CA ILE A 192 -6.11 12.05 -26.22
C ILE A 192 -5.86 13.50 -25.81
N ILE A 193 -4.78 14.09 -26.32
CA ILE A 193 -4.34 15.44 -26.02
C ILE A 193 -4.28 16.23 -27.33
N PRO A 194 -5.28 17.10 -27.60
CA PRO A 194 -5.36 17.86 -28.84
C PRO A 194 -4.09 18.66 -29.12
N GLY A 195 -3.62 18.61 -30.37
CA GLY A 195 -2.41 19.29 -30.82
C GLY A 195 -1.09 18.65 -30.41
N ILE A 196 -1.10 17.58 -29.60
CA ILE A 196 0.11 16.88 -29.15
C ILE A 196 0.14 15.45 -29.70
N ASN A 197 -0.85 14.62 -29.36
CA ASN A 197 -0.85 13.21 -29.76
C ASN A 197 -2.13 12.75 -30.49
N ASP A 198 -3.07 13.66 -30.75
CA ASP A 198 -4.36 13.40 -31.40
C ASP A 198 -4.25 12.73 -32.79
N ILE A 199 -3.18 12.97 -33.54
CA ILE A 199 -2.86 12.23 -34.77
C ILE A 199 -2.09 10.93 -34.45
N HIS A 200 -1.16 11.01 -33.50
CA HIS A 200 -0.25 9.93 -33.12
C HIS A 200 -0.94 8.74 -32.44
N VAL A 201 -2.14 8.95 -31.88
CA VAL A 201 -2.97 7.88 -31.31
C VAL A 201 -3.10 6.68 -32.25
N ILE A 202 -3.21 6.89 -33.58
CA ILE A 202 -3.31 5.79 -34.55
C ILE A 202 -2.07 4.90 -34.52
N THR A 203 -0.89 5.51 -34.42
CA THR A 203 0.40 4.80 -34.31
C THR A 203 0.51 4.08 -32.98
N VAL A 204 0.02 4.67 -31.88
CA VAL A 204 -0.07 4.01 -30.57
C VAL A 204 -0.93 2.75 -30.68
N ALA A 205 -2.16 2.86 -31.23
CA ALA A 205 -3.07 1.73 -31.38
C ALA A 205 -2.46 0.57 -32.17
N SER A 206 -1.87 0.88 -33.34
CA SER A 206 -1.16 -0.10 -34.16
C SER A 206 -0.05 -0.78 -33.38
N LYS A 207 0.78 0.00 -32.66
CA LYS A 207 1.94 -0.55 -31.94
C LYS A 207 1.56 -1.42 -30.75
N VAL A 208 0.55 -1.03 -29.96
CA VAL A 208 0.13 -1.85 -28.81
C VAL A 208 -0.63 -3.10 -29.26
N ALA A 209 -1.34 -3.05 -30.39
CA ALA A 209 -1.95 -4.21 -31.02
C ALA A 209 -0.89 -5.22 -31.49
N GLU A 210 0.18 -4.74 -32.15
CA GLU A 210 1.33 -5.57 -32.56
C GLU A 210 1.96 -6.30 -31.37
N LEU A 211 2.02 -5.66 -30.20
CA LEU A 211 2.55 -6.24 -28.97
C LEU A 211 1.54 -7.10 -28.19
N GLY A 212 0.31 -7.23 -28.69
CA GLY A 212 -0.70 -8.15 -28.17
C GLY A 212 -1.59 -7.61 -27.06
N ALA A 213 -1.73 -6.29 -26.90
CA ALA A 213 -2.76 -5.73 -26.00
C ALA A 213 -4.16 -6.25 -26.38
N ASP A 214 -5.02 -6.53 -25.39
CA ASP A 214 -6.33 -7.14 -25.64
C ASP A 214 -7.42 -6.10 -25.93
N ILE A 215 -7.31 -4.93 -25.31
CA ILE A 215 -8.24 -3.83 -25.46
C ILE A 215 -7.52 -2.49 -25.27
N LEU A 216 -7.91 -1.49 -26.03
CA LEU A 216 -7.43 -0.12 -25.91
C LEU A 216 -8.57 0.79 -25.47
N HIS A 217 -8.25 1.71 -24.55
CA HIS A 217 -9.19 2.71 -24.06
C HIS A 217 -8.59 4.09 -24.27
N TYR A 218 -9.17 4.84 -25.20
CA TYR A 218 -8.88 6.25 -25.33
C TYR A 218 -9.71 7.07 -24.34
N LEU A 219 -9.01 7.77 -23.47
CA LEU A 219 -9.57 8.70 -22.50
C LEU A 219 -9.40 10.12 -23.05
N PRO A 220 -10.42 11.00 -22.99
CA PRO A 220 -10.23 12.40 -23.30
C PRO A 220 -9.34 13.07 -22.23
N PHE A 221 -8.47 13.99 -22.65
CA PHE A 221 -7.86 14.94 -21.75
C PHE A 221 -8.93 15.84 -21.13
N TYR A 222 -8.89 16.03 -19.81
CA TYR A 222 -9.71 17.01 -19.12
C TYR A 222 -8.84 18.14 -18.62
N ASN A 223 -9.31 19.36 -18.86
CA ASN A 223 -8.63 20.56 -18.42
C ASN A 223 -8.97 20.79 -16.94
N THR A 224 -7.94 20.76 -16.11
CA THR A 224 -8.00 21.16 -14.70
C THR A 224 -7.07 22.34 -14.43
N LYS A 225 -7.28 23.05 -13.33
CA LYS A 225 -6.35 24.11 -12.89
C LYS A 225 -5.04 23.51 -12.38
N GLU A 226 -3.97 24.31 -12.40
CA GLU A 226 -2.67 23.98 -11.79
C GLU A 226 -1.97 22.76 -12.41
N ILE A 227 -2.18 22.54 -13.71
CA ILE A 227 -1.41 21.59 -14.52
C ILE A 227 -0.71 22.34 -15.65
N VAL A 228 0.36 21.75 -16.19
CA VAL A 228 1.12 22.37 -17.30
C VAL A 228 0.23 22.58 -18.54
N PHE A 229 -0.74 21.69 -18.75
CA PHE A 229 -1.67 21.71 -19.87
C PHE A 229 -2.96 22.51 -19.61
N GLU A 230 -2.99 23.38 -18.59
CA GLU A 230 -4.19 24.16 -18.22
C GLU A 230 -4.71 25.08 -19.35
N ASN A 231 -3.88 25.39 -20.34
CA ASN A 231 -4.25 26.23 -21.49
C ASN A 231 -4.64 25.41 -22.74
N LEU A 232 -4.58 24.07 -22.68
CA LEU A 232 -5.02 23.22 -23.78
C LEU A 232 -6.54 23.03 -23.76
N THR A 233 -7.13 22.91 -24.94
CA THR A 233 -8.55 22.59 -25.08
C THR A 233 -8.80 21.10 -24.90
N GLU A 234 -9.95 20.75 -24.34
CA GLU A 234 -10.40 19.36 -24.28
C GLU A 234 -10.75 18.85 -25.68
N PRO A 235 -10.51 17.55 -25.98
CA PRO A 235 -10.94 16.97 -27.24
C PRO A 235 -12.46 16.95 -27.34
N SER A 236 -12.99 17.29 -28.51
CA SER A 236 -14.44 17.20 -28.74
C SER A 236 -14.90 15.75 -28.68
N ALA A 237 -16.16 15.52 -28.29
CA ALA A 237 -16.74 14.18 -28.30
C ALA A 237 -16.73 13.54 -29.70
N GLU A 238 -16.74 14.36 -30.75
CA GLU A 238 -16.59 13.92 -32.14
C GLU A 238 -15.17 13.40 -32.41
N MET A 239 -14.13 14.16 -32.05
CA MET A 239 -12.74 13.73 -32.17
C MET A 239 -12.49 12.40 -31.44
N VAL A 240 -13.02 12.24 -30.22
CA VAL A 240 -12.89 10.98 -29.48
C VAL A 240 -13.54 9.82 -30.23
N ARG A 241 -14.75 10.00 -30.76
CA ARG A 241 -15.45 8.97 -31.55
C ARG A 241 -14.71 8.63 -32.84
N GLU A 242 -14.17 9.63 -33.54
CA GLU A 242 -13.39 9.45 -34.76
C GLU A 242 -12.12 8.65 -34.50
N ILE A 243 -11.37 9.00 -33.44
CA ILE A 243 -10.17 8.27 -33.03
C ILE A 243 -10.52 6.83 -32.68
N GLN A 244 -11.56 6.61 -31.86
CA GLN A 244 -12.01 5.26 -31.51
C GLN A 244 -12.43 4.46 -32.75
N HIS A 245 -13.16 5.06 -33.69
CA HIS A 245 -13.55 4.41 -34.93
C HIS A 245 -12.33 4.06 -35.79
N ALA A 246 -11.43 5.02 -36.01
CA ALA A 246 -10.22 4.83 -36.83
C ALA A 246 -9.27 3.79 -36.26
N THR A 247 -9.20 3.66 -34.94
CA THR A 247 -8.30 2.73 -34.24
C THR A 247 -8.92 1.35 -33.99
N SER A 248 -10.25 1.22 -34.06
CA SER A 248 -10.96 -0.05 -33.89
C SER A 248 -10.56 -1.15 -34.88
N LYS A 249 -10.00 -0.76 -36.04
CA LYS A 249 -9.46 -1.69 -37.04
C LYS A 249 -8.19 -2.43 -36.59
N PHE A 250 -7.47 -1.88 -35.61
CA PHE A 250 -6.22 -2.48 -35.10
C PHE A 250 -6.47 -3.32 -33.84
N ILE A 251 -7.29 -2.80 -32.93
CA ILE A 251 -7.50 -3.38 -31.61
C ILE A 251 -8.91 -3.05 -31.09
N PRO A 252 -9.59 -3.98 -30.39
CA PRO A 252 -10.87 -3.69 -29.75
C PRO A 252 -10.80 -2.44 -28.87
N GLN A 253 -11.81 -1.59 -28.98
CA GLN A 253 -11.91 -0.34 -28.22
C GLN A 253 -12.85 -0.50 -27.05
N MET A 254 -12.43 -0.04 -25.88
CA MET A 254 -13.34 0.22 -24.77
C MET A 254 -14.09 1.52 -25.07
N LYS A 255 -15.38 1.41 -25.39
CA LYS A 255 -16.24 2.56 -25.78
C LYS A 255 -16.89 3.26 -24.58
N HIS A 256 -16.64 2.74 -23.39
CA HIS A 256 -17.57 2.82 -22.28
C HIS A 256 -16.94 3.53 -21.11
N TYR A 257 -17.34 4.79 -20.96
CA TYR A 257 -16.84 5.73 -19.98
C TYR A 257 -17.63 5.61 -18.67
N LEU A 258 -17.47 4.50 -17.95
CA LEU A 258 -17.90 4.45 -16.56
C LEU A 258 -16.67 4.17 -15.70
N TRP A 259 -16.21 5.21 -15.02
CA TRP A 259 -15.55 5.07 -13.73
C TRP A 259 -16.57 4.43 -12.78
N SER A 260 -16.89 3.14 -12.98
CA SER A 260 -17.73 2.37 -12.07
C SER A 260 -16.89 2.02 -10.84
N MET A 261 -16.41 3.06 -10.17
CA MET A 261 -16.01 2.94 -8.79
C MET A 261 -17.34 2.93 -8.04
N ALA A 262 -17.61 1.84 -7.33
CA ALA A 262 -18.43 1.99 -6.14
C ALA A 262 -17.62 2.91 -5.22
N HIS A 263 -17.87 4.22 -5.31
CA HIS A 263 -17.19 5.16 -4.45
C HIS A 263 -17.58 4.81 -3.03
N ALA A 264 -16.60 4.84 -2.13
CA ALA A 264 -16.82 4.67 -0.70
C ALA A 264 -18.03 5.49 -0.21
N GLU A 265 -18.18 6.70 -0.74
CA GLU A 265 -19.24 7.65 -0.43
C GLU A 265 -20.66 7.15 -0.80
N GLU A 266 -20.83 6.48 -1.96
CA GLU A 266 -22.11 5.86 -2.33
C GLU A 266 -22.43 4.66 -1.42
N MET A 267 -21.40 4.01 -0.87
CA MET A 267 -21.52 2.90 0.07
C MET A 267 -21.54 3.33 1.54
N GLN A 268 -21.53 4.64 1.84
CA GLN A 268 -21.34 5.18 3.21
C GLN A 268 -20.07 4.69 3.93
N LEU A 269 -19.12 4.11 3.20
CA LEU A 269 -17.80 3.80 3.71
C LEU A 269 -17.07 5.11 3.99
N LYS A 270 -16.40 5.19 5.14
CA LYS A 270 -15.60 6.35 5.53
C LYS A 270 -14.11 5.97 5.50
N PRO A 271 -13.41 6.18 4.38
CA PRO A 271 -11.97 5.94 4.27
C PRO A 271 -11.19 6.69 5.37
N ALA A 272 -11.70 7.83 5.82
CA ALA A 272 -11.12 8.61 6.90
C ALA A 272 -11.12 7.90 8.26
N GLU A 273 -12.15 7.13 8.57
CA GLU A 273 -12.22 6.35 9.80
C GLU A 273 -11.33 5.11 9.70
N THR A 274 -11.29 4.47 8.53
CA THR A 274 -10.44 3.28 8.30
C THR A 274 -8.96 3.61 8.31
N ALA A 275 -8.56 4.74 7.73
CA ALA A 275 -7.20 5.22 7.77
C ALA A 275 -6.77 5.78 9.14
N ALA A 276 -7.72 5.94 10.08
CA ALA A 276 -7.43 6.24 11.48
C ALA A 276 -7.28 4.97 12.32
N LEU A 277 -7.63 3.80 11.78
CA LEU A 277 -7.35 2.51 12.41
C LEU A 277 -5.83 2.27 12.42
N PRO A 278 -5.28 1.59 13.43
CA PRO A 278 -3.86 1.29 13.48
C PRO A 278 -3.37 0.56 12.22
N GLU A 279 -2.24 1.01 11.65
CA GLU A 279 -1.66 0.53 10.37
C GLU A 279 -1.31 -0.97 10.37
N LYS A 280 -1.23 -1.59 11.54
CA LYS A 280 -1.02 -3.02 11.69
C LYS A 280 -2.36 -3.65 12.05
N THR A 281 -2.71 -4.74 11.38
CA THR A 281 -3.66 -5.71 11.94
C THR A 281 -3.26 -5.88 13.40
N PRO A 282 -4.17 -5.72 14.38
CA PRO A 282 -3.83 -6.05 15.74
C PRO A 282 -3.47 -7.53 15.71
N VAL A 283 -2.17 -7.82 15.69
CA VAL A 283 -1.68 -9.12 16.13
C VAL A 283 -2.26 -9.19 17.53
N TYR A 284 -3.23 -10.07 17.72
CA TYR A 284 -3.81 -10.25 19.04
C TYR A 284 -2.66 -10.72 19.92
N ARG A 285 -2.13 -9.79 20.71
CA ARG A 285 -1.02 -9.97 21.62
C ARG A 285 -1.60 -9.95 23.03
N PRO A 286 -2.20 -11.06 23.49
CA PRO A 286 -2.95 -11.11 24.74
C PRO A 286 -2.07 -10.99 25.98
N TYR A 287 -0.75 -10.89 25.79
CA TYR A 287 0.22 -11.03 26.85
C TYR A 287 0.93 -9.73 27.22
N ILE A 288 1.21 -9.59 28.51
CA ILE A 288 2.12 -8.57 29.06
C ILE A 288 3.33 -9.30 29.64
N ALA A 289 4.52 -8.89 29.21
CA ALA A 289 5.78 -9.39 29.72
C ALA A 289 6.26 -8.49 30.87
N VAL A 290 6.75 -9.09 31.96
CA VAL A 290 7.14 -8.37 33.17
C VAL A 290 8.50 -8.85 33.64
N SER A 291 9.40 -7.91 33.94
CA SER A 291 10.69 -8.23 34.54
C SER A 291 10.67 -8.10 36.05
N SER A 292 11.15 -9.12 36.76
CA SER A 292 11.08 -9.23 38.21
C SER A 292 12.10 -10.22 38.77
N LEU A 293 12.80 -9.84 39.84
CA LEU A 293 13.69 -10.74 40.57
C LEU A 293 12.88 -11.82 41.32
N GLU A 294 11.90 -11.39 42.11
CA GLU A 294 11.13 -12.24 43.04
C GLU A 294 9.75 -12.68 42.51
N GLY A 295 9.29 -12.13 41.40
CA GLY A 295 7.97 -12.43 40.81
C GLY A 295 6.78 -11.74 41.49
N VAL A 296 7.04 -10.69 42.28
CA VAL A 296 6.03 -9.91 43.00
C VAL A 296 6.05 -8.43 42.59
N MET A 297 7.24 -7.85 42.42
CA MET A 297 7.44 -6.44 42.04
C MET A 297 8.11 -6.30 40.68
N ILE A 298 7.81 -5.21 39.99
CA ILE A 298 8.53 -4.76 38.79
C ILE A 298 9.75 -3.97 39.27
N ASN A 299 10.92 -4.61 39.30
CA ASN A 299 12.13 -4.04 39.91
C ASN A 299 13.41 -4.28 39.10
N GLN A 300 13.31 -4.86 37.90
CA GLN A 300 14.47 -5.18 37.07
C GLN A 300 14.58 -4.29 35.82
N HIS A 301 15.82 -3.88 35.55
CA HIS A 301 16.18 -3.17 34.33
C HIS A 301 16.16 -4.13 33.13
N LEU A 302 15.67 -3.67 31.97
CA LEU A 302 15.50 -4.47 30.75
C LEU A 302 16.79 -5.19 30.33
N GLY A 303 17.94 -4.52 30.48
CA GLY A 303 19.26 -5.07 30.12
C GLY A 303 19.81 -6.12 31.07
N GLU A 304 19.32 -6.16 32.31
CA GLU A 304 19.77 -7.09 33.36
C GLU A 304 18.77 -8.24 33.59
N SER A 305 17.63 -8.17 32.89
CA SER A 305 16.56 -9.15 33.01
C SER A 305 16.98 -10.48 32.41
N GLU A 306 17.05 -11.54 33.22
CA GLU A 306 17.35 -12.91 32.75
C GLU A 306 16.11 -13.64 32.23
N ARG A 307 14.92 -13.19 32.63
CA ARG A 307 13.63 -13.77 32.25
C ARG A 307 12.50 -12.74 32.31
N PHE A 308 11.44 -13.01 31.58
CA PHE A 308 10.20 -12.26 31.59
C PHE A 308 9.03 -13.15 31.97
N LEU A 309 8.27 -12.72 32.96
CA LEU A 309 7.03 -13.33 33.40
C LEU A 309 5.90 -12.88 32.48
N ILE A 310 5.17 -13.82 31.90
CA ILE A 310 4.16 -13.57 30.87
C ILE A 310 2.78 -13.70 31.49
N TYR A 311 2.02 -12.61 31.50
CA TYR A 311 0.67 -12.55 32.07
C TYR A 311 -0.39 -12.40 30.98
N THR A 312 -1.57 -12.97 31.23
CA THR A 312 -2.78 -12.75 30.45
C THR A 312 -3.96 -12.43 31.36
N MET A 313 -5.04 -11.89 30.79
CA MET A 313 -6.30 -11.68 31.48
C MET A 313 -7.43 -12.32 30.68
N ASP A 314 -8.22 -13.17 31.35
CA ASP A 314 -9.41 -13.76 30.73
C ASP A 314 -10.60 -12.78 30.71
N ALA A 315 -11.69 -13.18 30.04
CA ALA A 315 -12.91 -12.38 29.93
C ALA A 315 -13.61 -12.08 31.27
N THR A 316 -13.22 -12.76 32.35
CA THR A 316 -13.74 -12.54 33.71
C THR A 316 -12.91 -11.53 34.50
N GLY A 317 -11.83 -11.00 33.90
CA GLY A 317 -10.91 -10.06 34.54
C GLY A 317 -9.85 -10.74 35.40
N LYS A 318 -9.71 -12.06 35.34
CA LYS A 318 -8.72 -12.79 36.13
C LYS A 318 -7.36 -12.74 35.46
N CYS A 319 -6.40 -12.08 36.11
CA CYS A 319 -5.01 -12.05 35.68
C CYS A 319 -4.29 -13.34 36.08
N THR A 320 -3.64 -14.00 35.11
CA THR A 320 -2.92 -15.26 35.32
C THR A 320 -1.52 -15.20 34.72
N LEU A 321 -0.55 -15.77 35.43
CA LEU A 321 0.81 -16.01 34.91
C LEU A 321 0.75 -17.26 34.03
N VAL A 322 1.03 -17.13 32.74
CA VAL A 322 0.92 -18.22 31.76
C VAL A 322 2.27 -18.83 31.39
N ASN A 323 3.36 -18.08 31.52
CA ASN A 323 4.69 -18.55 31.14
C ASN A 323 5.80 -17.71 31.78
N ALA A 324 7.03 -18.20 31.76
CA ALA A 324 8.24 -17.43 32.04
C ALA A 324 9.26 -17.71 30.93
N ARG A 325 9.63 -16.69 30.15
CA ARG A 325 10.52 -16.83 29.00
C ARG A 325 11.90 -16.27 29.34
N LYS A 326 12.96 -17.00 28.98
CA LYS A 326 14.34 -16.54 29.19
C LYS A 326 14.66 -15.38 28.25
N ALA A 327 15.37 -14.38 28.76
CA ALA A 327 15.94 -13.34 27.94
C ALA A 327 17.20 -13.86 27.22
N PRO A 328 17.55 -13.31 26.04
CA PRO A 328 18.84 -13.55 25.43
C PRO A 328 19.98 -13.09 26.34
N GLN A 329 21.16 -13.72 26.20
CA GLN A 329 22.34 -13.38 27.00
C GLN A 329 22.67 -11.88 26.92
N ALA A 330 23.20 -11.33 28.01
CA ALA A 330 23.71 -9.96 28.02
C ALA A 330 24.83 -9.81 26.97
N GLY A 331 24.89 -8.65 26.32
CA GLY A 331 25.81 -8.36 25.22
C GLY A 331 25.13 -8.44 23.84
N GLY A 332 25.88 -8.18 22.77
CA GLY A 332 25.38 -8.36 21.39
C GLY A 332 24.67 -7.15 20.75
N GLY A 333 24.56 -6.00 21.44
CA GLY A 333 24.08 -4.76 20.85
C GLY A 333 22.63 -4.82 20.34
N GLU A 334 22.39 -4.36 19.11
CA GLU A 334 21.03 -4.34 18.52
C GLU A 334 20.46 -5.74 18.30
N GLN A 335 21.30 -6.73 18.03
CA GLN A 335 20.89 -8.11 17.75
C GLN A 335 20.17 -8.76 18.93
N ARG A 336 20.64 -8.52 20.16
CA ARG A 336 19.97 -8.98 21.39
C ARG A 336 18.51 -8.57 21.46
N TRP A 337 18.20 -7.34 21.04
CA TRP A 337 16.84 -6.80 21.12
C TRP A 337 15.94 -7.35 20.01
N ASN A 338 16.50 -7.72 18.85
CA ASN A 338 15.75 -8.43 17.82
C ASN A 338 15.38 -9.84 18.29
N GLU A 339 16.34 -10.59 18.87
CA GLU A 339 16.08 -11.92 19.44
C GLU A 339 15.06 -11.87 20.59
N LEU A 340 15.14 -10.84 21.44
CA LEU A 340 14.16 -10.62 22.49
C LEU A 340 12.77 -10.30 21.91
N ALA A 341 12.70 -9.52 20.83
CA ALA A 341 11.46 -9.19 20.17
C ALA A 341 10.79 -10.43 19.55
N GLU A 342 11.57 -11.35 18.98
CA GLU A 342 11.07 -12.63 18.48
C GLU A 342 10.53 -13.49 19.63
N THR A 343 11.27 -13.58 20.73
CA THR A 343 10.89 -14.34 21.93
C THR A 343 9.59 -13.84 22.58
N LEU A 344 9.31 -12.54 22.48
CA LEU A 344 8.15 -11.85 23.05
C LEU A 344 7.18 -11.34 21.98
N SER A 345 7.17 -11.96 20.80
CA SER A 345 6.42 -11.48 19.62
C SER A 345 4.89 -11.46 19.79
N ASP A 346 4.35 -12.20 20.75
CA ASP A 346 2.95 -12.26 21.16
C ASP A 346 2.62 -11.39 22.39
N CYS A 347 3.60 -10.65 22.92
CA CYS A 347 3.41 -9.68 24.00
C CYS A 347 3.17 -8.27 23.43
N ARG A 348 2.14 -7.58 23.91
CA ARG A 348 1.85 -6.19 23.51
C ARG A 348 2.76 -5.19 24.22
N THR A 349 3.13 -5.50 25.46
CA THR A 349 3.85 -4.60 26.36
C THR A 349 4.88 -5.35 27.20
N ILE A 350 6.03 -4.73 27.45
CA ILE A 350 7.05 -5.15 28.40
C ILE A 350 7.10 -4.13 29.55
N LEU A 351 7.03 -4.61 30.79
CA LEU A 351 7.14 -3.80 32.01
C LEU A 351 8.48 -4.04 32.71
N VAL A 352 9.22 -2.96 32.94
CA VAL A 352 10.57 -2.96 33.52
C VAL A 352 10.78 -1.75 34.43
N SER A 353 11.69 -1.84 35.40
CA SER A 353 12.04 -0.68 36.24
C SER A 353 12.93 0.34 35.51
N GLY A 354 13.58 -0.07 34.42
CA GLY A 354 14.35 0.83 33.57
C GLY A 354 14.68 0.23 32.20
N ALA A 355 14.84 1.10 31.20
CA ALA A 355 15.27 0.72 29.86
C ALA A 355 15.97 1.89 29.14
N GLY A 356 17.05 1.59 28.43
CA GLY A 356 17.72 2.57 27.55
C GLY A 356 16.94 2.87 26.26
N GLU A 357 17.29 3.97 25.58
CA GLU A 357 16.58 4.40 24.36
C GLU A 357 16.80 3.48 23.15
N ALA A 358 17.99 2.89 23.02
CA ALA A 358 18.29 1.95 21.93
C ALA A 358 17.38 0.69 21.95
N PRO A 359 17.24 -0.06 23.06
CA PRO A 359 16.32 -1.19 23.11
C PRO A 359 14.86 -0.81 22.89
N LYS A 360 14.39 0.31 23.45
CA LYS A 360 13.01 0.80 23.23
C LYS A 360 12.72 0.98 21.74
N LYS A 361 13.63 1.62 21.00
CA LYS A 361 13.49 1.83 19.55
C LYS A 361 13.43 0.52 18.76
N VAL A 362 14.15 -0.52 19.16
CA VAL A 362 14.14 -1.82 18.48
C VAL A 362 12.85 -2.57 18.76
N LEU A 363 12.43 -2.63 20.03
CA LEU A 363 11.21 -3.34 20.45
C LEU A 363 9.94 -2.67 19.90
N ASN A 364 9.89 -1.33 19.89
CA ASN A 364 8.79 -0.58 19.29
C ASN A 364 8.67 -0.83 17.78
N ARG A 365 9.79 -1.00 17.04
CA ARG A 365 9.75 -1.39 15.60
C ARG A 365 9.04 -2.74 15.41
N HIS A 366 9.22 -3.65 16.36
CA HIS A 366 8.54 -4.96 16.39
C HIS A 366 7.13 -4.92 17.02
N GLY A 367 6.61 -3.72 17.35
CA GLY A 367 5.27 -3.51 17.89
C GLY A 367 5.11 -3.89 19.36
N ILE A 368 6.21 -4.01 20.12
CA ILE A 368 6.18 -4.28 21.56
C ILE A 368 6.49 -2.98 22.29
N GLU A 369 5.53 -2.48 23.05
CA GLU A 369 5.72 -1.25 23.83
C GLU A 369 6.52 -1.53 25.10
N VAL A 370 7.50 -0.69 25.42
CA VAL A 370 8.28 -0.80 26.67
C VAL A 370 7.86 0.30 27.64
N ILE A 371 7.24 -0.09 28.75
CA ILE A 371 6.82 0.84 29.81
C ILE A 371 7.79 0.71 30.99
N VAL A 372 8.35 1.85 31.37
CA VAL A 372 9.23 1.96 32.54
C VAL A 372 8.38 2.32 33.76
N ILE A 373 8.22 1.38 34.69
CA ILE A 373 7.39 1.51 35.88
C ILE A 373 7.89 0.58 37.00
N GLU A 374 7.80 1.04 38.24
CA GLU A 374 8.06 0.23 39.44
C GLU A 374 6.77 0.06 40.24
N GLY A 375 6.56 -1.12 40.80
CA GLY A 375 5.40 -1.40 41.67
C GLY A 375 4.98 -2.86 41.66
N VAL A 376 3.82 -3.13 42.27
CA VAL A 376 3.28 -4.50 42.40
C VAL A 376 2.79 -5.00 41.05
N ILE A 377 3.29 -6.16 40.61
CA ILE A 377 2.98 -6.71 39.28
C ILE A 377 1.48 -6.85 39.06
N LYS A 378 0.76 -7.40 40.04
CA LYS A 378 -0.68 -7.66 39.92
C LYS A 378 -1.48 -6.39 39.66
N GLU A 379 -1.18 -5.30 40.36
CA GLU A 379 -1.90 -4.03 40.25
C GLU A 379 -1.66 -3.40 38.88
N ILE A 380 -0.39 -3.34 38.47
CA ILE A 380 0.01 -2.68 37.23
C ILE A 380 -0.47 -3.49 36.00
N VAL A 381 -0.28 -4.81 36.01
CA VAL A 381 -0.71 -5.66 34.89
C VAL A 381 -2.23 -5.59 34.70
N VAL A 382 -3.00 -5.64 35.80
CA VAL A 382 -4.47 -5.48 35.75
C VAL A 382 -4.85 -4.09 35.25
N GLY A 383 -4.21 -3.04 35.75
CA GLY A 383 -4.45 -1.66 35.31
C GLY A 383 -4.23 -1.48 33.80
N ILE A 384 -3.17 -2.06 33.24
CA ILE A 384 -2.89 -2.02 31.80
C ILE A 384 -3.89 -2.85 30.99
N PHE A 385 -4.39 -3.97 31.52
CA PHE A 385 -5.46 -4.73 30.87
C PHE A 385 -6.81 -4.00 30.87
N LEU A 386 -7.12 -3.24 31.93
CA LEU A 386 -8.36 -2.49 32.08
C LEU A 386 -8.30 -1.07 31.49
N GLY A 387 -7.16 -0.66 30.92
CA GLY A 387 -6.99 0.67 30.32
C GLY A 387 -7.01 1.82 31.34
N GLN A 388 -6.60 1.55 32.58
CA GLN A 388 -6.54 2.56 33.63
C GLN A 388 -5.38 3.53 33.38
N ASP A 389 -5.57 4.79 33.78
CA ASP A 389 -4.53 5.80 33.69
C ASP A 389 -3.47 5.58 34.79
N LEU A 390 -2.26 5.20 34.39
CA LEU A 390 -1.12 4.93 35.27
C LEU A 390 -0.10 6.09 35.30
N GLN A 391 -0.45 7.27 34.76
CA GLN A 391 0.47 8.43 34.64
C GLN A 391 1.15 8.80 35.97
N GLU A 392 0.45 8.75 37.10
CA GLU A 392 1.04 9.10 38.41
C GLU A 392 2.11 8.11 38.87
N LEU A 393 1.93 6.81 38.62
CA LEU A 393 2.90 5.77 38.98
C LEU A 393 4.14 5.84 38.07
N ILE A 394 3.93 6.02 36.77
CA ILE A 394 5.00 6.20 35.77
C ILE A 394 5.85 7.42 36.12
N ARG A 395 5.21 8.54 36.49
CA ARG A 395 5.90 9.79 36.86
C ARG A 395 6.76 9.63 38.12
N LYS A 396 6.30 8.87 39.13
CA LYS A 396 7.08 8.60 40.35
C LYS A 396 8.32 7.72 40.07
N SER A 397 8.19 6.71 39.22
CA SER A 397 9.31 5.83 38.86
C SER A 397 10.37 6.54 38.00
N GLN A 398 9.97 7.45 37.11
CA GLN A 398 10.91 8.23 36.29
C GLN A 398 11.77 9.22 37.12
N ILE A 399 11.26 9.70 38.26
CA ILE A 399 12.01 10.57 39.18
C ILE A 399 13.15 9.80 39.88
N HIS A 400 12.95 8.53 40.23
CA HIS A 400 14.00 7.69 40.82
C HIS A 400 15.05 7.21 39.80
N ALA A 401 14.64 6.96 38.55
CA ALA A 401 15.55 6.60 37.46
C ALA A 401 16.57 7.69 37.10
N GLY A 402 16.28 8.97 37.41
CA GLY A 402 17.17 10.11 37.17
C GLY A 402 18.34 10.28 38.16
N SER A 403 18.43 9.44 39.21
CA SER A 403 19.41 9.60 40.30
C SER A 403 20.56 8.58 40.29
N SER A 404 20.51 7.56 39.44
CA SER A 404 21.64 6.64 39.23
C SER A 404 22.44 7.07 38.00
N ASN A 405 23.51 7.82 38.24
CA ASN A 405 24.52 8.15 37.25
C ASN A 405 24.94 6.87 36.51
N CYS A 406 24.66 6.82 35.21
CA CYS A 406 25.12 5.79 34.31
C CYS A 406 26.66 5.78 34.33
N ARG A 407 27.28 4.83 35.06
CA ARG A 407 28.74 4.64 35.10
C ARG A 407 29.25 3.88 33.86
N GLY A 408 28.76 4.25 32.69
CA GLY A 408 29.17 3.67 31.41
C GLY A 408 29.47 4.78 30.41
N THR A 409 30.64 4.73 29.77
CA THR A 409 31.17 5.74 28.84
C THR A 409 30.42 5.84 27.49
N GLY A 410 29.11 5.59 27.47
CA GLY A 410 28.25 5.78 26.30
C GLY A 410 28.54 4.86 25.10
N LYS A 411 29.41 3.85 25.24
CA LYS A 411 29.78 2.93 24.14
C LYS A 411 29.59 1.45 24.42
N LYS A 412 29.10 1.07 25.60
CA LYS A 412 28.84 -0.34 25.93
C LYS A 412 27.58 -0.45 26.77
N CYS A 413 26.50 -0.90 26.15
CA CYS A 413 25.46 -1.64 26.86
C CYS A 413 25.94 -3.09 26.85
N GLY A 414 26.29 -3.58 28.03
CA GLY A 414 26.82 -4.93 28.23
C GLY A 414 25.78 -6.02 28.04
#